data_AF-A0A7Z7P4N8-F1
#
_entry.id   AF-A0A7Z7P4N8-F1
#
_cell.length_a   1.000
_cell.length_b   1.000
_cell.length_c   1.000
_cell.angle_alpha   90.00
_cell.angle_beta   90.00
_cell.angle_gamma   90.00
#
_symmetry.space_group_name_H-M   'P 1'
#
loop_
_entity.id
_entity.type
_entity.pdbx_description
1 polymer ?
#
loop_
_entity_poly.entity_id
_entity_poly.type
_entity_poly.pdbx_seq_one_letter_code
_entity_poly.pdbx_strand_id
1 'polypeptide(L)'
;MNYDKNKNDAKKNFIIALVLLPFGLVLSGFVIKYGWNNILSTIDGVPSINLPQAVVINVLISPFASKKNTDEDFCYSDCKSVYFSVVVLLLLWIVTLFM
;
A
#
# COMPACT_ATOMS: atom_id res chain seq x y z
N MET A 1 33.20 -6.98 15.93
CA MET A 1 32.13 -6.05 15.51
C MET A 1 31.86 -6.32 14.03
N ASN A 2 30.70 -6.89 13.72
CA ASN A 2 30.43 -7.60 12.45
C ASN A 2 29.97 -6.65 11.34
N TYR A 3 30.90 -5.81 10.85
CA TYR A 3 30.63 -4.80 9.83
C TYR A 3 30.16 -5.43 8.49
N ASP A 4 30.67 -6.63 8.17
CA ASP A 4 30.33 -7.35 6.95
C ASP A 4 28.90 -7.91 6.96
N LYS A 5 28.46 -8.45 8.11
CA LYS A 5 27.08 -8.92 8.28
C LYS A 5 26.06 -7.79 8.13
N ASN A 6 26.31 -6.64 8.76
CA ASN A 6 25.40 -5.49 8.71
C ASN A 6 25.27 -4.92 7.27
N LYS A 7 26.37 -4.94 6.49
CA LYS A 7 26.37 -4.53 5.08
C LYS A 7 25.56 -5.50 4.19
N ASN A 8 25.65 -6.80 4.44
CA ASN A 8 24.85 -7.80 3.72
C ASN A 8 23.36 -7.74 4.08
N ASP A 9 23.03 -7.50 5.34
CA ASP A 9 21.64 -7.34 5.79
C ASP A 9 21.00 -6.08 5.19
N ALA A 10 21.74 -4.96 5.11
CA ALA A 10 21.28 -3.74 4.45
C ALA A 10 21.04 -3.92 2.94
N LYS A 11 21.94 -4.64 2.23
CA LYS A 11 21.75 -4.97 0.81
C LYS A 11 20.52 -5.84 0.59
N LYS A 12 20.31 -6.85 1.44
CA LYS A 12 19.15 -7.74 1.37
C LYS A 12 17.85 -6.96 1.58
N ASN A 13 17.79 -6.10 2.60
CA ASN A 13 16.63 -5.26 2.86
C ASN A 13 16.35 -4.27 1.72
N PHE A 14 17.39 -3.70 1.11
CA PHE A 14 17.24 -2.83 -0.06
C PHE A 14 16.64 -3.57 -1.27
N ILE A 15 17.09 -4.79 -1.55
CA ILE A 15 16.53 -5.61 -2.64
C ILE A 15 15.06 -5.97 -2.36
N ILE A 16 14.76 -6.36 -1.12
CA ILE A 16 13.38 -6.65 -0.69
C ILE A 16 12.49 -5.41 -0.88
N ALA A 17 12.93 -4.23 -0.43
CA ALA A 17 12.22 -2.98 -0.63
C ALA A 17 11.98 -2.69 -2.11
N LEU A 18 13.03 -2.81 -2.94
CA LEU A 18 12.97 -2.54 -4.37
C LEU A 18 11.92 -3.42 -5.08
N VAL A 19 11.75 -4.66 -4.63
CA VAL A 19 10.77 -5.59 -5.18
C VAL A 19 9.37 -5.32 -4.61
N LEU A 20 9.21 -5.24 -3.29
CA LEU A 20 7.90 -5.15 -2.63
C LEU A 20 7.22 -3.78 -2.75
N LEU A 21 7.99 -2.70 -2.77
CA LEU A 21 7.48 -1.33 -2.83
C LEU A 21 6.61 -1.08 -4.09
N PRO A 22 7.03 -1.42 -5.32
CA PRO A 22 6.17 -1.25 -6.49
C PRO A 22 4.91 -2.12 -6.42
N PHE A 23 4.98 -3.34 -5.88
CA PHE A 23 3.79 -4.16 -5.67
C PHE A 23 2.83 -3.49 -4.67
N GLY A 24 3.33 -2.97 -3.55
CA GLY A 24 2.53 -2.26 -2.56
C GLY A 24 1.86 -1.01 -3.11
N LEU A 25 2.57 -0.22 -3.93
CA LEU A 25 2.01 0.96 -4.61
C LEU A 25 0.89 0.60 -5.59
N VAL A 26 1.07 -0.46 -6.36
CA VAL A 26 0.05 -0.93 -7.29
C VAL A 26 -1.17 -1.44 -6.52
N LEU A 27 -0.96 -2.27 -5.49
CA LEU A 27 -2.04 -2.84 -4.66
C LEU A 27 -2.87 -1.78 -3.95
N SER A 28 -2.22 -0.77 -3.38
CA SER A 28 -2.91 0.37 -2.76
C SER A 28 -3.68 1.20 -3.79
N GLY A 29 -3.15 1.36 -5.01
CA GLY A 29 -3.89 1.90 -6.15
C GLY A 29 -5.16 1.09 -6.47
N PHE A 30 -5.10 -0.25 -6.39
CA PHE A 30 -6.27 -1.12 -6.53
C PHE A 30 -7.29 -0.89 -5.39
N VAL A 31 -6.85 -0.78 -4.14
CA VAL A 31 -7.71 -0.47 -2.97
C VAL A 31 -8.50 0.82 -3.20
N ILE A 32 -7.84 1.86 -3.70
CA ILE A 32 -8.48 3.15 -3.97
C ILE A 32 -9.42 3.04 -5.19
N LYS A 33 -8.97 2.46 -6.31
CA LYS A 33 -9.76 2.42 -7.55
C LYS A 33 -10.99 1.51 -7.48
N TYR A 34 -10.85 0.33 -6.87
CA TYR A 34 -11.89 -0.69 -6.89
C TYR A 34 -12.61 -0.83 -5.55
N GLY A 35 -11.99 -0.42 -4.45
CA GLY A 35 -12.66 -0.35 -3.15
C GLY A 35 -13.33 1.00 -2.96
N TRP A 36 -12.56 2.00 -2.57
CA TRP A 36 -13.09 3.31 -2.18
C TRP A 36 -13.82 4.03 -3.31
N ASN A 37 -13.25 4.05 -4.52
CA ASN A 37 -13.85 4.74 -5.63
C ASN A 37 -15.20 4.12 -6.06
N ASN A 38 -15.38 2.80 -5.97
CA ASN A 38 -16.68 2.19 -6.26
C ASN A 38 -17.75 2.66 -5.26
N ILE A 39 -17.39 2.80 -3.99
CA ILE A 39 -18.29 3.32 -2.95
C ILE A 39 -18.54 4.81 -3.17
N LEU A 40 -17.49 5.61 -3.35
CA LEU A 40 -17.58 7.06 -3.50
C LEU A 40 -18.31 7.48 -4.77
N SER A 41 -18.19 6.73 -5.87
CA SER A 41 -18.91 7.01 -7.11
C SER A 41 -20.41 6.74 -7.04
N THR A 42 -20.91 6.11 -5.96
CA THR A 42 -22.35 6.02 -5.69
C THR A 42 -22.93 7.34 -5.17
N ILE A 43 -22.07 8.25 -4.69
CA ILE A 43 -22.47 9.58 -4.23
C ILE A 43 -22.60 10.49 -5.46
N ASP A 44 -23.75 11.14 -5.59
CA ASP A 44 -24.02 12.01 -6.73
C ASP A 44 -23.01 13.17 -6.83
N GLY A 45 -22.51 13.42 -8.03
CA GLY A 45 -21.49 14.44 -8.31
C GLY A 45 -20.04 14.05 -8.04
N VAL A 46 -19.73 12.82 -7.59
CA VAL A 46 -18.34 12.37 -7.39
C VAL A 46 -17.82 11.64 -8.66
N PRO A 47 -16.83 12.20 -9.37
CA PRO A 47 -16.30 11.58 -10.58
C PRO A 47 -15.45 10.34 -10.26
N SER A 48 -15.52 9.33 -11.12
CA SER A 48 -14.72 8.13 -10.97
C SER A 48 -13.23 8.41 -11.22
N ILE A 49 -12.38 8.00 -10.27
CA ILE A 49 -10.92 8.11 -10.34
C ILE A 49 -10.37 6.95 -11.16
N ASN A 50 -9.37 7.15 -12.03
CA ASN A 50 -8.71 6.05 -12.76
C ASN A 50 -7.52 5.45 -11.97
N LEU A 51 -7.00 4.30 -12.40
CA LEU A 51 -5.95 3.59 -11.65
C LEU A 51 -4.64 4.39 -11.53
N PRO A 52 -4.12 5.05 -12.58
CA PRO A 52 -2.97 5.95 -12.45
C PRO A 52 -3.20 7.10 -11.45
N GLN A 53 -4.38 7.73 -11.45
CA GLN A 53 -4.74 8.78 -10.49
C GLN A 53 -4.78 8.25 -9.06
N ALA A 54 -5.34 7.05 -8.86
CA ALA A 54 -5.38 6.40 -7.57
C ALA A 54 -3.97 6.13 -7.01
N VAL A 55 -3.05 5.64 -7.84
CA VAL A 55 -1.64 5.43 -7.46
C VAL A 55 -0.97 6.77 -7.10
N VAL A 56 -1.19 7.83 -7.88
CA VAL A 56 -0.63 9.16 -7.60
C VAL A 56 -1.13 9.71 -6.26
N ILE A 57 -2.44 9.62 -5.99
CA ILE A 57 -3.04 10.05 -4.72
C ILE A 57 -2.42 9.27 -3.54
N ASN A 58 -2.26 7.96 -3.70
CA ASN A 58 -1.66 7.12 -2.67
C ASN A 58 -0.21 7.53 -2.34
N VAL A 59 0.60 7.77 -3.37
CA VAL A 59 1.98 8.24 -3.20
C VAL A 59 2.02 9.60 -2.49
N LEU A 60 1.14 10.52 -2.86
CA LEU A 60 1.08 11.87 -2.27
C LEU A 60 0.69 11.85 -0.79
N ILE A 61 -0.18 10.93 -0.36
CA ILE A 61 -0.66 10.84 1.03
C ILE A 61 0.30 10.00 1.90
N SER A 62 1.06 9.07 1.31
CA SER A 62 1.99 8.19 2.02
C SER A 62 2.94 8.87 3.02
N PRO A 63 3.52 10.07 2.77
CA PRO A 63 4.42 10.71 3.72
C PRO A 63 3.67 11.25 4.94
N PHE A 64 2.39 11.62 4.79
CA PHE A 64 1.54 12.09 5.89
C PHE A 64 0.99 10.94 6.73
N ALA A 65 0.80 9.77 6.13
CA ALA A 65 0.33 8.57 6.81
C ALA A 65 1.45 7.78 7.50
N SER A 66 2.73 8.04 7.17
CA SER A 66 3.87 7.31 7.72
C SER A 66 4.15 7.71 9.17
N LYS A 67 3.65 6.92 10.12
CA LYS A 67 4.09 6.95 11.51
C LYS A 67 5.34 6.05 11.63
N LYS A 68 6.51 6.66 11.88
CA LYS A 68 7.76 5.91 12.11
C LYS A 68 7.66 5.09 13.39
N ASN A 69 7.38 3.80 13.26
CA ASN A 69 7.69 2.82 14.28
C ASN A 69 9.11 2.32 13.97
N THR A 70 10.10 2.89 14.65
CA THR A 70 11.53 2.67 14.37
C THR A 70 12.00 1.26 14.73
N ASP A 71 11.18 0.47 15.42
CA ASP A 71 11.60 -0.80 16.04
C ASP A 71 11.07 -2.06 15.33
N GLU A 72 10.31 -1.92 14.24
CA GLU A 72 9.76 -3.06 13.49
C GLU A 72 10.72 -3.52 12.39
N ASP A 73 10.95 -4.84 12.27
CA ASP A 73 11.76 -5.43 11.19
C ASP A 73 11.22 -4.97 9.82
N PHE A 74 12.10 -4.44 8.97
CA PHE A 74 11.73 -3.85 7.68
C PHE A 74 10.90 -4.80 6.80
N CYS A 75 11.30 -6.07 6.75
CA CYS A 75 10.58 -7.10 6.01
C CYS A 75 9.17 -7.37 6.58
N TYR A 76 9.03 -7.34 7.90
CA TYR A 76 7.73 -7.53 8.56
C TYR A 76 6.79 -6.35 8.28
N SER A 77 7.32 -5.12 8.36
CA SER A 77 6.56 -3.90 8.08
C SER A 77 6.03 -3.86 6.63
N ASP A 78 6.89 -4.16 5.66
CA ASP A 78 6.51 -4.20 4.24
C ASP A 78 5.50 -5.31 3.94
N CYS A 79 5.72 -6.52 4.46
CA CYS A 79 4.76 -7.63 4.28
C CYS A 79 3.39 -7.30 4.89
N LYS A 80 3.37 -6.67 6.07
CA LYS A 80 2.15 -6.26 6.76
C LYS A 80 1.38 -5.20 5.97
N SER A 81 2.07 -4.23 5.36
CA SER A 81 1.46 -3.21 4.50
C SER A 81 0.76 -3.83 3.28
N VAL A 82 1.44 -4.77 2.61
CA VAL A 82 0.87 -5.51 1.47
C VAL A 82 -0.32 -6.35 1.91
N TYR A 83 -0.18 -7.12 2.98
CA TYR A 83 -1.27 -7.94 3.53
C TYR A 83 -2.50 -7.10 3.89
N PHE A 84 -2.29 -5.99 4.60
CA PHE A 84 -3.36 -5.08 5.00
C PHE A 84 -4.09 -4.52 3.77
N SER A 85 -3.34 -4.13 2.73
CA SER A 85 -3.92 -3.65 1.47
C SER A 85 -4.81 -4.71 0.80
N VAL A 86 -4.41 -5.99 0.77
CA VAL A 86 -5.24 -7.09 0.23
C VAL A 86 -6.51 -7.28 1.06
N VAL A 87 -6.38 -7.31 2.39
CA VAL A 87 -7.53 -7.51 3.29
C VAL A 87 -8.55 -6.38 3.15
N VAL A 88 -8.09 -5.13 3.13
CA VAL A 88 -8.96 -3.96 2.93
C VAL A 88 -9.64 -4.01 1.57
N LEU A 89 -8.91 -4.37 0.51
CA LEU A 89 -9.51 -4.51 -0.82
C LEU A 89 -10.64 -5.55 -0.83
N LEU A 90 -10.42 -6.72 -0.24
CA LEU A 90 -11.43 -7.79 -0.15
C LEU A 90 -12.65 -7.33 0.66
N LEU A 91 -12.44 -6.64 1.78
CA LEU A 91 -13.53 -6.12 2.61
C LEU A 91 -14.37 -5.07 1.86
N LEU A 92 -13.72 -4.11 1.21
CA LEU A 92 -14.42 -3.09 0.41
C LEU A 92 -15.18 -3.74 -0.76
N TRP A 93 -14.60 -4.77 -1.36
CA TRP A 93 -15.29 -5.53 -2.40
C TRP A 93 -16.54 -6.24 -1.89
N ILE A 94 -16.48 -6.86 -0.70
CA ILE A 94 -17.67 -7.44 -0.05
C ILE A 94 -18.74 -6.36 0.18
N VAL A 95 -18.37 -5.18 0.68
CA VAL A 95 -19.31 -4.06 0.88
C VAL A 95 -20.00 -3.67 -0.43
N THR A 96 -19.25 -3.60 -1.54
CA THR A 96 -19.83 -3.29 -2.86
C THR A 96 -20.80 -4.34 -3.39
N LEU A 97 -20.82 -5.57 -2.86
CA LEU A 97 -21.81 -6.59 -3.26
C LEU A 97 -23.21 -6.35 -2.67
N PHE A 98 -23.30 -5.53 -1.62
CA PHE A 98 -24.55 -5.24 -0.91
C PHE A 98 -25.09 -3.82 -1.14
N MET A 99 -24.39 -3.02 -1.96
CA MET A 99 -24.82 -1.70 -2.44
C MET A 99 -25.45 -1.85 -3.82
#